data_AF-A0A1H3CEF4-F1
#
_entry.id   AF-A0A1H3CEF4-F1
#
_cell.length_a   1.000
_cell.length_b   1.000
_cell.length_c   1.000
_cell.angle_alpha   90.00
_cell.angle_beta   90.00
_cell.angle_gamma   90.00
#
_symmetry.space_group_name_H-M   'P 1'
#
loop_
_entity.id
_entity.type
_entity.pdbx_description
1 polymer ?
#
loop_
_entity_poly.entity_id
_entity_poly.type
_entity_poly.pdbx_seq_one_letter_code
_entity_poly.pdbx_strand_id
1 'polypeptide(L)'
;MRRVPTSCRSRRPRAYFEPINWHRTALHELGHATGHPSRLGRDLSGSFGTKNYAFEELVAAINAAFCCASIGIVPTVRHADYIGSWLGLLREDNRAIVRTASQAGKAADWLLRFLPDLNTVAGSLARAA
;
A
#
# COMPACT_ATOMS: atom_id res chain seq x y z
N MET A 1 21.15 3.65 7.84
CA MET A 1 19.82 4.25 8.04
C MET A 1 18.89 3.75 6.94
N ARG A 2 17.73 3.13 7.26
CA ARG A 2 16.73 2.74 6.26
C ARG A 2 15.92 3.98 5.82
N ARG A 3 15.74 4.16 4.51
CA ARG A 3 14.83 5.14 3.90
C ARG A 3 13.61 4.39 3.34
N VAL A 4 12.53 5.11 3.03
CA VAL A 4 11.39 4.54 2.30
C VAL A 4 11.87 3.98 0.96
N PRO A 5 11.71 2.67 0.69
CA PRO A 5 12.12 2.10 -0.58
C PRO A 5 11.16 2.50 -1.71
N THR A 6 11.67 3.17 -2.74
CA THR A 6 10.90 3.48 -3.96
C THR A 6 10.90 2.34 -4.97
N SER A 7 11.81 1.38 -4.83
CA SER A 7 11.91 0.20 -5.68
C SER A 7 11.06 -0.94 -5.11
N CYS A 8 10.07 -1.42 -5.87
CA CYS A 8 9.19 -2.53 -5.47
C CYS A 8 10.00 -3.83 -5.31
N ARG A 9 10.38 -4.20 -4.09
CA ARG A 9 11.09 -5.45 -3.78
C ARG A 9 10.31 -6.26 -2.75
N SER A 10 9.34 -7.04 -3.22
CA SER A 10 8.69 -8.06 -2.39
C SER A 10 9.40 -9.41 -2.51
N ARG A 11 9.39 -10.22 -1.44
CA ARG A 11 9.85 -11.61 -1.51
C ARG A 11 8.90 -12.42 -2.40
N ARG A 12 9.37 -13.56 -2.92
CA ARG A 12 8.53 -14.45 -3.72
C ARG A 12 7.33 -14.97 -2.90
N PRO A 13 6.16 -15.22 -3.51
CA PRO A 13 4.96 -15.70 -2.79
C PRO A 13 5.20 -16.91 -1.90
N ARG A 14 6.02 -17.88 -2.37
CA ARG A 14 6.36 -19.11 -1.63
C ARG A 14 7.14 -18.89 -0.34
N ALA A 15 7.66 -17.68 -0.09
CA ALA A 15 8.35 -17.34 1.14
C ALA A 15 7.41 -16.99 2.30
N TYR A 16 6.08 -16.93 2.06
CA TYR A 16 5.08 -16.58 3.05
C TYR A 16 4.26 -17.80 3.44
N PHE A 17 4.02 -17.96 4.74
CA PHE A 17 3.21 -19.06 5.27
C PHE A 17 1.74 -18.97 4.81
N GLU A 18 1.16 -17.77 4.85
CA GLU A 18 -0.17 -17.51 4.29
C GLU A 18 -0.02 -16.64 3.03
N PRO A 19 -0.60 -17.04 1.88
CA PRO A 19 -0.52 -16.29 0.62
C PRO A 19 -0.98 -14.83 0.74
N ILE A 20 -1.95 -14.55 1.62
CA ILE A 20 -2.46 -13.20 1.85
C ILE A 20 -1.37 -12.21 2.31
N ASN A 21 -0.38 -12.69 3.06
CA ASN A 21 0.71 -11.83 3.54
C ASN A 21 1.61 -11.37 2.40
N TRP A 22 1.75 -12.19 1.35
CA TRP A 22 2.46 -11.77 0.15
C TRP A 22 1.74 -10.60 -0.54
N HIS A 23 0.42 -10.68 -0.73
CA HIS A 23 -0.35 -9.60 -1.35
C HIS A 23 -0.23 -8.29 -0.55
N ARG A 24 -0.35 -8.37 0.77
CA ARG A 24 -0.20 -7.21 1.67
C ARG A 24 1.18 -6.57 1.54
N THR A 25 2.26 -7.36 1.61
CA THR A 25 3.62 -6.84 1.44
C THR A 25 3.82 -6.28 0.04
N ALA A 26 3.43 -7.01 -1.01
CA ALA A 26 3.59 -6.55 -2.38
C ALA A 26 2.86 -5.23 -2.64
N LEU A 27 1.61 -5.10 -2.19
CA LEU A 27 0.81 -3.89 -2.36
C LEU A 27 1.32 -2.73 -1.49
N HIS A 28 1.91 -3.01 -0.33
CA HIS A 28 2.59 -2.00 0.48
C HIS A 28 3.82 -1.43 -0.24
N GLU A 29 4.70 -2.29 -0.74
CA GLU A 29 5.88 -1.87 -1.53
C GLU A 29 5.48 -1.13 -2.82
N LEU A 30 4.41 -1.58 -3.49
CA LEU A 30 3.83 -0.87 -4.64
C LEU A 30 3.27 0.51 -4.23
N GLY A 31 2.66 0.61 -3.05
CA GLY A 31 2.22 1.86 -2.45
C GLY A 31 3.34 2.87 -2.35
N HIS A 32 4.51 2.48 -1.84
CA HIS A 32 5.70 3.33 -1.85
C HIS A 32 6.17 3.70 -3.26
N ALA A 33 6.17 2.74 -4.18
CA ALA A 33 6.56 3.00 -5.56
C ALA A 33 5.69 4.07 -6.23
N THR A 34 4.40 4.18 -5.88
CA THR A 34 3.53 5.27 -6.39
C THR A 34 3.99 6.68 -5.96
N GLY A 35 4.77 6.79 -4.89
CA GLY A 35 5.28 8.07 -4.39
C GLY A 35 6.40 8.67 -5.24
N HIS A 36 6.95 7.92 -6.21
CA HIS A 36 8.00 8.41 -7.10
C HIS A 36 7.62 9.72 -7.82
N PRO A 37 8.56 10.66 -8.06
CA PRO A 37 8.30 11.93 -8.74
C PRO A 37 7.58 11.83 -10.09
N SER A 38 7.86 10.77 -10.86
CA SER A 38 7.19 10.52 -12.14
C SER A 38 5.76 9.95 -12.02
N ARG A 39 5.21 9.84 -10.80
CA ARG A 39 3.91 9.23 -10.49
C ARG A 39 3.08 10.21 -9.66
N LEU A 40 2.96 9.99 -8.34
CA LEU A 40 2.21 10.88 -7.44
C LEU A 40 3.09 11.94 -6.76
N GLY A 41 4.42 11.84 -6.86
CA GLY A 41 5.35 12.85 -6.40
C GLY A 41 5.20 13.22 -4.92
N ARG A 42 5.11 12.22 -4.04
CA ARG A 42 5.05 12.44 -2.59
C ARG A 42 6.44 12.72 -2.02
N ASP A 43 6.50 13.38 -0.86
CA ASP A 43 7.75 13.57 -0.13
C ASP A 43 8.18 12.25 0.54
N LEU A 44 9.24 11.64 0.01
CA LEU A 44 9.85 10.41 0.53
C LEU A 44 11.23 10.66 1.17
N SER A 45 11.54 11.92 1.52
CA SER A 45 12.85 12.30 2.04
C SER A 45 13.13 11.81 3.47
N GLY A 46 12.08 11.41 4.20
CA GLY A 46 12.14 10.96 5.58
C GLY A 46 13.02 9.72 5.82
N SER A 47 13.79 9.74 6.91
CA SER A 47 14.57 8.60 7.40
C SER A 47 13.80 7.81 8.45
N PHE A 48 14.14 6.53 8.62
CA PHE A 48 13.56 5.66 9.65
C PHE A 48 13.50 6.36 11.02
N GLY A 49 12.33 6.29 11.66
CA GLY A 49 12.06 6.93 12.96
C GLY A 49 11.59 8.39 12.89
N THR A 50 11.58 9.02 11.72
CA THR A 50 11.04 10.39 11.56
C THR A 50 9.53 10.39 11.33
N LYS A 51 8.87 11.52 11.56
CA LYS A 51 7.43 11.70 11.29
C LYS A 51 7.10 11.51 9.81
N ASN A 52 7.91 12.04 8.90
CA ASN A 52 7.71 11.89 7.45
C ASN A 52 7.81 10.42 7.03
N TYR A 53 8.75 9.67 7.61
CA TYR A 53 8.85 8.23 7.40
C TYR A 53 7.61 7.50 7.90
N ALA A 54 7.18 7.75 9.14
CA ALA A 54 5.97 7.13 9.70
C ALA A 54 4.70 7.46 8.91
N PHE A 55 4.58 8.69 8.39
CA PHE A 55 3.47 9.12 7.55
C PHE A 55 3.40 8.30 6.26
N GLU A 56 4.52 8.14 5.56
CA GLU A 56 4.56 7.40 4.30
C GLU A 56 4.38 5.88 4.49
N GLU A 57 4.90 5.31 5.57
CA GLU A 57 4.62 3.92 5.96
C GLU A 57 3.12 3.69 6.21
N LEU A 58 2.44 4.66 6.85
CA LEU A 58 1.00 4.62 7.05
C LEU A 58 0.22 4.76 5.72
N VAL A 59 0.66 5.64 4.81
CA VAL A 59 0.09 5.74 3.46
C VAL A 59 0.19 4.41 2.71
N ALA A 60 1.37 3.77 2.72
CA ALA A 60 1.57 2.49 2.05
C ALA A 60 0.76 1.34 2.68
N ALA A 61 0.63 1.32 4.01
CA ALA A 61 -0.19 0.33 4.72
C ALA A 61 -1.69 0.47 4.40
N ILE A 62 -2.24 1.70 4.42
CA ILE A 62 -3.65 1.94 4.07
C ILE A 62 -3.89 1.64 2.58
N ASN A 63 -2.97 2.02 1.70
CA ASN A 63 -3.03 1.70 0.27
C ASN A 63 -3.14 0.18 0.05
N ALA A 64 -2.31 -0.61 0.74
CA ALA A 64 -2.35 -2.06 0.63
C ALA A 64 -3.71 -2.63 1.08
N ALA A 65 -4.30 -2.08 2.14
CA ALA A 65 -5.63 -2.47 2.60
C ALA A 65 -6.72 -2.14 1.56
N PHE A 66 -6.71 -0.93 0.97
CA PHE A 66 -7.65 -0.54 -0.08
C PHE A 66 -7.53 -1.41 -1.33
N CYS A 67 -6.31 -1.69 -1.77
CA CYS A 67 -6.07 -2.56 -2.92
C CYS A 67 -6.56 -3.99 -2.64
N CYS A 68 -6.21 -4.58 -1.49
CA CYS A 68 -6.70 -5.91 -1.09
C CYS A 68 -8.23 -5.98 -1.10
N ALA A 69 -8.90 -4.99 -0.50
CA ALA A 69 -10.36 -4.91 -0.48
C ALA A 69 -10.94 -4.84 -1.91
N SER A 70 -10.33 -4.04 -2.78
CA SER A 70 -10.79 -3.84 -4.17
C SER A 70 -10.64 -5.09 -5.04
N ILE A 71 -9.66 -5.95 -4.76
CA ILE A 71 -9.45 -7.22 -5.49
C ILE A 71 -10.03 -8.44 -4.76
N GLY A 72 -10.91 -8.23 -3.78
CA GLY A 72 -11.63 -9.30 -3.07
C GLY A 72 -10.80 -10.10 -2.07
N ILE A 73 -9.63 -9.60 -1.67
CA ILE A 73 -8.80 -10.20 -0.62
C ILE A 73 -9.30 -9.70 0.74
N VAL A 74 -9.96 -10.59 1.49
CA VAL A 74 -10.44 -10.31 2.85
C VAL A 74 -9.26 -10.31 3.82
N PRO A 75 -8.87 -9.17 4.42
CA PRO A 75 -7.73 -9.12 5.32
C PRO A 75 -8.01 -9.85 6.63
N THR A 76 -7.08 -10.71 7.06
CA THR A 76 -7.00 -11.18 8.44
C THR A 76 -6.21 -10.17 9.28
N VAL A 77 -6.73 -9.81 10.46
CA VAL A 77 -6.05 -8.88 11.38
C VAL A 77 -4.76 -9.52 11.89
N ARG A 78 -3.62 -8.84 11.75
CA ARG A 78 -2.35 -9.23 12.41
C ARG A 78 -1.55 -8.01 12.88
N HIS A 79 -1.10 -8.14 14.12
CA HIS A 79 -0.12 -7.40 14.94
C HIS A 79 -0.26 -5.89 15.13
N ALA A 80 -0.31 -5.52 16.41
CA ALA A 80 -0.51 -4.19 16.98
C ALA A 80 0.78 -3.34 17.10
N ASP A 81 1.93 -3.87 16.66
CA ASP A 81 3.24 -3.24 16.92
C ASP A 81 3.41 -1.90 16.19
N TYR A 82 2.72 -1.73 15.05
CA TYR A 82 2.66 -0.46 14.30
C TYR A 82 1.55 0.47 14.78
N ILE A 83 0.54 -0.05 15.49
CA ILE A 83 -0.52 0.77 16.10
C ILE A 83 0.09 1.70 17.14
N GLY A 84 1.13 1.28 17.87
CA GLY A 84 1.82 2.12 18.85
C GLY A 84 2.46 3.37 18.25
N SER A 85 3.20 3.24 17.14
CA SER A 85 3.81 4.39 16.46
C SER A 85 2.79 5.26 15.72
N TRP A 86 1.69 4.68 15.25
CA TRP A 86 0.57 5.43 14.67
C TRP A 86 -0.25 6.16 15.72
N LEU A 87 -0.45 5.58 16.91
CA LEU A 87 -1.14 6.24 18.03
C LEU A 87 -0.42 7.51 18.47
N GLY A 88 0.92 7.53 18.45
CA GLY A 88 1.69 8.76 18.69
C GLY A 88 1.38 9.85 17.65
N LEU A 89 1.36 9.48 16.37
CA LEU A 89 1.01 10.38 15.27
C LEU A 89 -0.45 10.87 15.35
N LEU A 90 -1.39 10.01 15.74
CA LEU A 90 -2.82 10.30 15.86
C LEU A 90 -3.14 11.18 17.07
N ARG A 91 -2.42 11.02 18.19
CA ARG A 91 -2.59 11.86 19.39
C ARG A 91 -2.09 13.28 19.19
N GLU A 92 -1.04 13.46 18.39
CA GLU A 92 -0.48 14.77 18.08
C GLU A 92 -1.25 15.51 16.97
N ASP A 93 -1.88 14.78 16.04
CA ASP A 93 -2.57 15.37 14.89
C ASP A 93 -3.78 14.53 14.43
N ASN A 94 -4.96 14.90 14.92
CA ASN A 94 -6.23 14.24 14.58
C ASN A 94 -6.57 14.28 13.07
N ARG A 95 -5.95 15.16 12.28
CA ARG A 95 -6.14 15.24 10.82
C ARG A 95 -5.10 14.44 10.04
N ALA A 96 -4.07 13.91 10.70
CA ALA A 96 -3.07 13.07 10.05
C ALA A 96 -3.68 11.81 9.44
N ILE A 97 -4.69 11.20 10.08
CA ILE A 97 -5.38 10.02 9.51
C ILE A 97 -6.12 10.36 8.22
N VAL A 98 -6.80 11.51 8.15
CA VAL A 98 -7.56 11.91 6.96
C VAL A 98 -6.60 12.22 5.81
N ARG A 99 -5.47 12.88 6.09
CA ARG A 99 -4.44 13.18 5.09
C ARG A 99 -3.76 11.91 4.57
N THR A 100 -3.39 10.99 5.46
CA THR A 100 -2.79 9.70 5.06
C THR A 100 -3.77 8.86 4.26
N ALA A 101 -5.03 8.76 4.69
CA ALA A 101 -6.08 8.06 3.96
C ALA A 101 -6.33 8.68 2.57
N SER A 102 -6.33 10.01 2.45
CA SER A 102 -6.48 10.69 1.16
C SER A 102 -5.33 10.38 0.20
N GLN A 103 -4.08 10.40 0.67
CA GLN A 103 -2.92 10.04 -0.14
C GLN A 103 -2.91 8.54 -0.50
N ALA A 104 -3.32 7.68 0.43
CA ALA A 104 -3.45 6.24 0.21
C ALA A 104 -4.53 5.91 -0.83
N GLY A 105 -5.66 6.61 -0.81
CA GLY A 105 -6.70 6.49 -1.83
C GLY A 105 -6.16 6.78 -3.23
N LYS A 106 -5.45 7.91 -3.41
CA LYS A 106 -4.80 8.25 -4.68
C LYS A 106 -3.78 7.21 -5.13
N ALA A 107 -3.01 6.64 -4.19
CA ALA A 107 -2.07 5.56 -4.48
C ALA A 107 -2.80 4.29 -4.95
N ALA A 108 -3.91 3.94 -4.29
CA ALA A 108 -4.71 2.77 -4.63
C ALA A 108 -5.35 2.94 -6.01
N ASP A 109 -5.99 4.09 -6.27
CA ASP A 109 -6.56 4.42 -7.58
C ASP A 109 -5.50 4.35 -8.69
N TRP A 110 -4.30 4.88 -8.42
CA TRP A 110 -3.18 4.82 -9.36
C TRP A 110 -2.75 3.39 -9.68
N LEU A 111 -2.77 2.47 -8.70
CA LEU A 111 -2.43 1.06 -8.91
C LEU A 111 -3.56 0.31 -9.62
N LEU A 112 -4.79 0.50 -9.16
CA LEU A 112 -5.97 -0.22 -9.64
C LEU A 112 -6.32 0.14 -11.09
N ARG A 113 -5.95 1.34 -11.58
CA ARG A 113 -6.14 1.70 -12.99
C ARG A 113 -5.36 0.83 -13.99
N PHE A 114 -4.35 0.08 -13.51
CA PHE A 114 -3.59 -0.85 -14.34
C PHE A 114 -4.18 -2.26 -14.34
N LEU A 115 -5.22 -2.50 -13.54
CA LEU A 115 -5.98 -3.75 -13.67
C LEU A 115 -6.67 -3.77 -15.03
N PRO A 116 -6.69 -4.92 -15.70
CA PRO A 116 -7.41 -5.05 -16.94
C PRO A 116 -8.91 -4.87 -16.67
N ASP A 117 -9.62 -4.22 -17.60
CA ASP A 117 -11.07 -4.13 -17.53
C ASP A 117 -11.65 -5.54 -17.38
N LEU A 118 -12.42 -5.78 -16.31
CA LEU A 118 -12.99 -7.09 -16.02
C LEU A 118 -13.86 -7.60 -17.19
N ASN A 119 -14.49 -6.69 -17.92
CA ASN A 119 -15.25 -6.98 -19.14
C ASN A 119 -14.35 -7.42 -20.31
N THR A 120 -13.16 -6.85 -20.43
CA THR A 120 -12.18 -7.22 -21.47
C THR A 120 -11.56 -8.59 -21.17
N VAL A 121 -11.31 -8.92 -19.90
CA VAL A 121 -10.81 -10.24 -19.49
C VAL A 121 -11.88 -11.33 -19.62
N ALA A 122 -13.12 -11.05 -19.23
CA ALA A 122 -14.23 -11.98 -19.41
C ALA A 122 -14.46 -12.28 -20.90
N GLY A 123 -14.39 -11.25 -21.76
CA GLY A 123 -14.50 -11.41 -23.21
C GLY A 123 -13.35 -12.17 -23.86
N SER A 124 -12.11 -12.04 -23.34
CA SER A 124 -10.96 -12.79 -23.86
C SER A 124 -10.97 -14.26 -23.43
N LEU A 125 -11.39 -14.55 -22.19
CA LEU A 125 -11.58 -15.92 -21.70
C LEU A 125 -12.72 -16.64 -22.43
N ALA A 126 -13.83 -15.95 -22.69
CA ALA A 126 -14.97 -16.50 -23.44
C ALA A 126 -14.67 -16.75 -24.93
N ARG A 127 -13.68 -16.07 -25.51
CA ARG A 127 -13.20 -16.30 -26.89
C ARG A 127 -12.13 -17.38 -27.01
N ALA A 128 -11.52 -17.78 -25.90
CA ALA A 128 -10.48 -18.80 -25.84
C ALA A 128 -11.00 -20.19 -25.45
N ALA A 129 -12.30 -20.30 -25.16
CA ALA A 129 -13.04 -21.54 -24.91
C ALA A 129 -13.88 -21.91 -26.14
#